data_AF-A0A498K4U4-F1
#
_entry.id   AF-A0A498K4U4-F1
#
_cell.length_a   1.000
_cell.length_b   1.000
_cell.length_c   1.000
_cell.angle_alpha   90.00
_cell.angle_beta   90.00
_cell.angle_gamma   90.00
#
_symmetry.space_group_name_H-M   'P 1'
#
loop_
_entity.id
_entity.type
_entity.pdbx_description
1 polymer ?
#
loop_
_entity_poly.entity_id
_entity_poly.type
_entity_poly.pdbx_seq_one_letter_code
_entity_poly.pdbx_strand_id
1 'polypeptide(L)'
;MAIAKVSILLLICLFFMLFEGGLGAQDPPITRVLNITNDLGSRIDLLVHCAFQGENLGLQTLSFHHSFSHSFKSDVVTPKTRLFCLLWWQNGSDVFELYNPQRDDLRFAIKYSWSIRRKGAYSYDEKNNRWDLLYTWKK
;
A
#
# COMPACT_ATOMS: atom_id res chain seq x y z
N MET A 1 -10.04 59.01 22.48
CA MET A 1 -10.53 57.93 21.59
C MET A 1 -9.40 56.93 21.31
N ALA A 2 -8.93 56.22 22.35
CA ALA A 2 -7.81 55.25 22.26
C ALA A 2 -8.23 53.83 22.68
N ILE A 3 -9.37 53.71 23.38
CA ILE A 3 -9.88 52.47 23.97
C ILE A 3 -10.41 51.51 22.89
N ALA A 4 -10.96 52.04 21.79
CA ALA A 4 -11.48 51.21 20.68
C ALA A 4 -10.37 50.54 19.86
N LYS A 5 -9.22 51.21 19.65
CA LYS A 5 -8.11 50.66 18.83
C LYS A 5 -7.39 49.51 19.52
N VAL A 6 -7.19 49.60 20.83
CA VAL A 6 -6.57 48.53 21.65
C VAL A 6 -7.50 47.31 21.69
N SER A 7 -8.81 47.54 21.80
CA SER A 7 -9.81 46.47 21.80
C SER A 7 -9.90 45.76 20.44
N ILE A 8 -9.83 46.50 19.32
CA ILE A 8 -9.80 45.91 17.97
C ILE A 8 -8.52 45.08 17.75
N LEU A 9 -7.35 45.57 18.19
CA LEU A 9 -6.10 44.81 18.07
C LEU A 9 -6.14 43.51 18.88
N LEU A 10 -6.69 43.56 20.10
CA LEU A 10 -6.90 42.38 20.95
C LEU A 10 -7.83 41.35 20.29
N LEU A 11 -8.91 41.80 19.66
CA LEU A 11 -9.86 40.92 18.95
C LEU A 11 -9.22 40.27 17.71
N ILE A 12 -8.37 40.99 16.98
CA ILE A 12 -7.63 40.45 15.84
C ILE A 12 -6.61 39.39 16.30
N CYS A 13 -5.85 39.65 17.37
CA CYS A 13 -4.91 38.67 17.94
C CYS A 13 -5.64 37.40 18.44
N LEU A 14 -6.80 37.55 19.08
CA LEU A 14 -7.63 36.42 19.49
C LEU A 14 -8.12 35.60 18.28
N PHE A 15 -8.43 36.24 17.15
CA PHE A 15 -8.82 35.56 15.92
C PHE A 15 -7.66 34.77 15.29
N PHE A 16 -6.42 35.31 15.31
CA PHE A 16 -5.23 34.59 14.86
C PHE A 16 -4.87 33.40 15.77
N MET A 17 -5.05 33.52 17.09
CA MET A 17 -4.84 32.43 18.05
C MET A 17 -5.90 31.32 17.93
N LEU A 18 -7.13 31.67 17.53
CA LEU A 18 -8.18 30.70 17.17
C LEU A 18 -7.95 30.06 15.79
N PHE A 19 -7.09 30.65 14.96
CA PHE A 19 -6.63 30.09 13.68
C PHE A 19 -5.30 29.33 13.81
N GLU A 20 -4.83 29.02 15.02
CA GLU A 20 -3.91 27.90 15.23
C GLU A 20 -4.65 26.55 15.18
N GLY A 21 -5.56 26.42 14.21
CA GLY A 21 -6.17 25.17 13.83
C GLY A 21 -5.23 24.39 12.92
N GLY A 22 -4.15 23.86 13.51
CA GLY A 22 -3.35 22.78 12.97
C GLY A 22 -2.53 23.09 11.72
N LEU A 23 -1.25 23.41 11.90
CA LEU A 23 -0.25 22.80 11.03
C LEU A 23 -0.46 21.29 11.18
N GLY A 24 -1.18 20.69 10.23
CA GLY A 24 -1.58 19.28 10.27
C GLY A 24 -0.38 18.45 10.67
N ALA A 25 -0.42 17.88 11.88
CA ALA A 25 0.54 16.88 12.29
C ALA A 25 0.39 15.75 11.28
N GLN A 26 1.33 15.68 10.35
CA GLN A 26 1.35 14.62 9.36
C GLN A 26 1.72 13.37 10.15
N ASP A 27 0.74 12.48 10.37
CA ASP A 27 0.97 11.23 11.07
C ASP A 27 2.21 10.54 10.46
N PRO A 28 3.12 10.00 11.29
CA PRO A 28 4.34 9.40 10.79
C PRO A 28 4.01 8.26 9.82
N PRO A 29 4.74 8.15 8.69
CA PRO A 29 4.48 7.12 7.70
C PRO A 29 4.68 5.71 8.29
N ILE A 30 3.68 4.85 8.08
CA ILE A 30 3.68 3.47 8.59
C ILE A 30 4.55 2.60 7.68
N THR A 31 5.38 1.74 8.28
CA THR A 31 6.08 0.69 7.53
C THR A 31 5.11 -0.43 7.22
N ARG A 32 4.99 -0.78 5.94
CA ARG A 32 4.23 -1.92 5.45
C ARG A 32 5.16 -2.91 4.77
N VAL A 33 4.75 -4.17 4.71
CA VAL A 33 5.53 -5.24 4.06
C VAL A 33 4.68 -5.93 3.01
N LEU A 34 5.10 -5.87 1.75
CA LEU A 34 4.57 -6.73 0.69
C LEU A 34 5.30 -8.08 0.74
N ASN A 35 4.57 -9.19 0.70
CA ASN A 35 5.14 -10.52 0.57
C ASN A 35 4.41 -11.32 -0.51
N ILE A 36 5.13 -11.76 -1.55
CA ILE A 36 4.60 -12.52 -2.68
C ILE A 36 5.19 -13.92 -2.63
N THR A 37 4.34 -14.94 -2.59
CA THR A 37 4.73 -16.35 -2.54
C THR A 37 4.27 -17.07 -3.82
N ASN A 38 5.15 -17.88 -4.39
CA ASN A 38 4.82 -18.71 -5.55
C ASN A 38 4.14 -20.02 -5.13
N ASP A 39 2.84 -20.15 -5.44
CA ASP A 39 2.04 -21.36 -5.22
C ASP A 39 1.47 -21.93 -6.53
N LEU A 40 2.19 -21.77 -7.65
CA LEU A 40 1.79 -22.28 -8.96
C LEU A 40 1.92 -23.81 -9.09
N GLY A 41 2.80 -24.40 -8.27
CA GLY A 41 3.10 -25.84 -8.22
C GLY A 41 4.58 -26.14 -8.37
N SER A 42 4.97 -27.37 -8.05
CA SER A 42 6.36 -27.83 -8.14
C SER A 42 6.95 -27.62 -9.53
N ARG A 43 8.21 -27.16 -9.58
CA ARG A 43 9.00 -26.87 -10.80
C ARG A 43 8.42 -25.78 -11.71
N ILE A 44 7.50 -24.96 -11.22
CA ILE A 44 7.02 -23.78 -11.94
C ILE A 44 7.62 -22.56 -11.26
N ASP A 45 8.50 -21.86 -11.97
CA ASP A 45 9.04 -20.59 -11.51
C ASP A 45 8.08 -19.45 -11.82
N LEU A 46 8.03 -18.49 -10.90
CA LEU A 46 7.33 -17.22 -11.04
C LEU A 46 8.35 -16.10 -11.16
N LEU A 47 8.29 -15.36 -12.26
CA LEU A 47 9.00 -14.10 -12.42
C LEU A 47 8.16 -12.98 -11.81
N VAL A 48 8.81 -12.18 -10.97
CA VAL A 48 8.21 -11.05 -10.25
C VAL A 48 9.02 -9.81 -10.56
N HIS A 49 8.36 -8.80 -11.10
CA HIS A 49 8.96 -7.49 -11.34
C HIS A 49 8.02 -6.41 -10.84
N CYS A 50 8.42 -5.72 -9.77
CA CYS A 50 7.59 -4.72 -9.10
C CYS A 50 8.10 -3.31 -9.35
N ALA A 51 7.17 -2.36 -9.38
CA ALA A 51 7.44 -0.93 -9.41
C ALA A 51 6.69 -0.23 -8.27
N PHE A 52 7.38 0.68 -7.59
CA PHE A 52 6.86 1.46 -6.48
C PHE A 52 7.26 2.93 -6.64
N GLN A 53 6.29 3.84 -6.75
CA GLN A 53 6.53 5.29 -6.90
C GLN A 53 7.52 5.67 -8.01
N GLY A 54 7.59 4.88 -9.10
CA GLY A 54 8.53 5.11 -10.21
C GLY A 54 9.88 4.43 -10.03
N GLU A 55 10.16 3.86 -8.86
CA GLU A 55 11.33 3.04 -8.60
C GLU A 55 11.07 1.59 -9.01
N ASN A 56 12.02 1.03 -9.76
CA ASN A 56 12.01 -0.38 -10.12
C ASN A 56 12.63 -1.21 -8.98
N LEU A 57 11.87 -2.15 -8.41
CA LEU A 57 12.32 -3.00 -7.31
C LEU A 57 13.15 -4.22 -7.78
N GLY A 58 13.41 -4.32 -9.08
CA GLY A 58 14.18 -5.39 -9.72
C GLY A 58 13.34 -6.59 -10.14
N LEU A 59 13.98 -7.47 -10.92
CA LEU A 59 13.42 -8.76 -11.35
C LEU A 59 13.85 -9.86 -10.37
N GLN A 60 12.88 -10.65 -9.92
CA GLN A 60 13.08 -11.78 -9.02
C GLN A 60 12.51 -13.04 -9.65
N THR A 61 13.22 -14.16 -9.53
CA THR A 61 12.73 -15.49 -9.93
C THR A 61 12.43 -16.29 -8.67
N LEU A 62 11.17 -16.65 -8.47
CA LEU A 62 10.71 -17.41 -7.32
C LEU A 62 10.37 -18.84 -7.72
N SER A 63 11.11 -19.80 -7.21
CA SER A 63 10.72 -21.21 -7.28
C SER A 63 9.52 -21.51 -6.38
N PHE A 64 8.94 -22.70 -6.52
CA PHE A 64 7.77 -23.11 -5.76
C PHE A 64 7.98 -22.93 -4.24
N HIS A 65 7.02 -22.30 -3.57
CA HIS A 65 7.03 -21.89 -2.16
C HIS A 65 8.11 -20.88 -1.75
N HIS A 66 8.91 -20.36 -2.68
CA HIS A 66 9.79 -19.23 -2.40
C HIS A 66 8.98 -17.92 -2.43
N SER A 67 9.48 -16.92 -1.70
CA SER A 67 8.82 -15.64 -1.55
C SER A 67 9.74 -14.46 -1.81
N PHE A 68 9.18 -13.40 -2.39
CA PHE A 68 9.78 -12.07 -2.45
C PHE A 68 9.11 -11.17 -1.41
N SER A 69 9.91 -10.42 -0.66
CA SER A 69 9.41 -9.44 0.31
C SER A 69 10.00 -8.06 0.05
N HIS A 70 9.17 -7.02 0.18
CA HIS A 70 9.60 -5.64 0.08
C HIS A 70 8.90 -4.78 1.14
N SER A 71 9.70 -4.01 1.89
CA SER A 71 9.20 -3.07 2.89
C SER A 71 9.10 -1.68 2.29
N PHE A 72 7.97 -1.02 2.49
CA PHE A 72 7.72 0.33 1.98
C PHE A 72 6.99 1.18 3.02
N LYS A 73 7.00 2.50 2.80
CA LYS A 73 6.31 3.48 3.63
C LYS A 73 4.99 3.88 2.99
N SER A 74 3.92 3.90 3.77
CA SER A 74 2.61 4.40 3.33
C SER A 74 2.12 5.51 4.26
N ASP A 75 1.70 6.62 3.66
CA ASP A 75 1.07 7.72 4.39
C ASP A 75 -0.39 7.39 4.70
N VAL A 76 -0.78 7.61 5.95
CA VAL A 76 -2.16 7.38 6.43
C VAL A 76 -3.09 8.53 6.03
N VAL A 77 -2.55 9.76 6.03
CA VAL A 77 -3.33 11.00 5.80
C VAL A 77 -3.69 11.21 4.32
N THR A 78 -2.80 10.82 3.40
CA THR A 78 -3.04 10.91 1.94
C THR A 78 -2.67 9.59 1.24
N PRO A 79 -3.49 8.55 1.38
CA PRO A 79 -3.18 7.21 0.91
C PRO A 79 -3.28 7.10 -0.61
N LYS A 80 -2.26 7.59 -1.32
CA LYS A 80 -2.12 7.49 -2.78
C LYS A 80 -1.12 6.42 -3.21
N THR A 81 -0.36 5.90 -2.25
CA THR A 81 0.68 4.90 -2.49
C THR A 81 0.06 3.61 -3.04
N ARG A 82 0.43 3.25 -4.26
CA ARG A 82 0.02 2.01 -4.92
C ARG A 82 1.26 1.26 -5.37
N LEU A 83 1.21 -0.07 -5.30
CA LEU A 83 2.32 -0.92 -5.72
C LEU A 83 1.82 -1.90 -6.77
N PHE A 84 2.46 -1.87 -7.93
CA PHE A 84 2.13 -2.74 -9.06
C PHE A 84 3.28 -3.71 -9.31
N CYS A 85 2.93 -4.97 -9.59
CA CYS A 85 3.90 -5.98 -9.97
C CYS A 85 3.46 -6.68 -11.25
N LEU A 86 4.36 -6.73 -12.23
CA LEU A 86 4.29 -7.67 -13.33
C LEU A 86 4.65 -9.05 -12.79
N LEU A 87 3.71 -9.98 -12.93
CA LEU A 87 3.90 -11.37 -12.62
C LEU A 87 3.87 -12.16 -13.92
N TRP A 88 4.80 -13.11 -14.06
CA TRP A 88 4.89 -13.93 -15.27
C TRP A 88 5.33 -15.35 -14.96
N TRP A 89 4.65 -16.31 -15.56
CA TRP A 89 5.00 -17.73 -15.57
C TRP A 89 4.61 -18.34 -16.92
N GLN A 90 4.94 -19.61 -17.13
CA GLN A 90 4.78 -20.30 -18.42
C GLN A 90 3.38 -20.19 -19.08
N ASN A 91 2.32 -20.07 -18.28
CA ASN A 91 0.93 -20.08 -18.79
C ASN A 91 0.20 -18.73 -18.64
N GLY A 92 0.89 -17.66 -18.22
CA GLY A 92 0.24 -16.38 -18.06
C GLY A 92 1.16 -15.28 -17.55
N SER A 93 0.85 -14.06 -17.96
CA SER A 93 1.49 -12.85 -17.44
C SER A 93 0.44 -11.76 -17.25
N ASP A 94 0.56 -11.00 -16.17
CA ASP A 94 -0.25 -9.80 -15.98
C ASP A 94 0.39 -8.85 -14.96
N VAL A 95 -0.07 -7.61 -14.96
CA VAL A 95 0.28 -6.59 -13.96
C VAL A 95 -0.84 -6.53 -12.92
N PHE A 96 -0.51 -6.79 -11.66
CA PHE A 96 -1.44 -6.72 -10.54
C PHE A 96 -1.10 -5.58 -9.59
N GLU A 97 -2.13 -4.87 -9.10
CA GLU A 97 -1.99 -3.88 -8.03
C GLU A 97 -2.01 -4.60 -6.68
N LEU A 98 -0.82 -4.99 -6.20
CA LEU A 98 -0.63 -5.80 -5.00
C LEU A 98 -0.66 -4.99 -3.70
N TYR A 99 -0.71 -3.66 -3.79
CA TYR A 99 -1.07 -2.81 -2.67
C TYR A 99 -1.93 -1.65 -3.14
N ASN A 100 -3.10 -1.52 -2.52
CA ASN A 100 -4.01 -0.39 -2.67
C ASN A 100 -4.58 -0.06 -1.28
N PRO A 101 -4.29 1.12 -0.72
CA PRO A 101 -4.66 1.44 0.64
C PRO A 101 -6.17 1.49 0.86
N GLN A 102 -6.96 1.87 -0.14
CA GLN A 102 -8.42 1.89 -0.03
C GLN A 102 -9.01 0.48 0.12
N ARG A 103 -8.36 -0.52 -0.47
CA ARG A 103 -8.77 -1.93 -0.40
C ARG A 103 -8.15 -2.63 0.81
N ASP A 104 -6.85 -2.41 1.04
CA ASP A 104 -6.03 -3.26 1.89
C ASP A 104 -5.93 -2.75 3.33
N ASP A 105 -6.04 -1.44 3.58
CA ASP A 105 -5.97 -0.91 4.95
C ASP A 105 -7.22 -1.32 5.76
N LEU A 106 -8.34 -1.56 5.08
CA LEU A 106 -9.56 -2.13 5.68
C LEU A 106 -9.40 -3.60 6.11
N ARG A 107 -8.35 -4.28 5.64
CA ARG A 107 -8.01 -5.68 6.00
C ARG A 107 -7.13 -5.77 7.26
N PHE A 108 -6.82 -4.63 7.90
CA PHE A 108 -6.04 -4.49 9.13
C PHE A 108 -4.62 -5.08 9.08
N ALA A 109 -4.08 -5.29 7.87
CA ALA A 109 -2.78 -5.91 7.68
C ALA A 109 -1.65 -4.86 7.65
N ILE A 110 -0.57 -5.11 8.40
CA ILE A 110 0.74 -4.46 8.19
C ILE A 110 1.55 -5.22 7.13
N LYS A 111 1.25 -6.51 6.97
CA LYS A 111 1.88 -7.42 6.01
C LYS A 111 0.88 -7.85 4.94
N TYR A 112 1.09 -7.40 3.70
CA TYR A 112 0.29 -7.77 2.54
C TYR A 112 0.81 -9.07 1.93
N SER A 113 0.23 -10.18 2.37
CA SER A 113 0.60 -11.51 1.89
C SER A 113 -0.19 -11.88 0.65
N TRP A 114 0.53 -12.25 -0.41
CA TRP A 114 0.00 -12.67 -1.70
C TRP A 114 0.44 -14.09 -2.03
N SER A 115 -0.51 -14.93 -2.41
CA SER A 115 -0.30 -16.30 -2.87
C SER A 115 -0.65 -16.36 -4.35
N ILE A 116 0.37 -16.58 -5.19
CA ILE A 116 0.21 -16.58 -6.65
C ILE A 116 -0.07 -18.00 -7.11
N ARG A 117 -1.27 -18.23 -7.62
CA ARG A 117 -1.79 -19.57 -7.97
C ARG A 117 -2.19 -19.61 -9.43
N ARG A 118 -2.44 -20.83 -9.94
CA ARG A 118 -2.83 -21.04 -11.35
C ARG A 118 -4.10 -20.28 -11.76
N LYS A 119 -5.03 -20.03 -10.83
CA LYS A 119 -6.24 -19.25 -11.08
C LYS A 119 -5.98 -17.74 -11.08
N GLY A 120 -4.97 -17.28 -10.37
CA GLY A 120 -4.66 -15.86 -10.20
C GLY A 120 -3.99 -15.52 -8.87
N ALA A 121 -4.04 -14.25 -8.49
CA ALA A 121 -3.42 -13.73 -7.28
C ALA A 121 -4.42 -13.67 -6.13
N TYR A 122 -4.07 -14.35 -5.04
CA TYR A 122 -4.84 -14.37 -3.80
C TYR A 122 -4.20 -13.44 -2.77
N SER A 123 -5.00 -12.59 -2.14
CA SER A 123 -4.58 -11.74 -1.01
C SER A 123 -5.13 -12.30 0.29
N TYR A 124 -4.29 -12.37 1.32
CA TYR A 124 -4.72 -12.79 2.64
C TYR A 124 -5.49 -11.66 3.35
N ASP A 125 -6.70 -11.96 3.78
CA ASP A 125 -7.53 -11.10 4.60
C ASP A 125 -7.34 -11.52 6.07
N GLU A 126 -6.50 -10.77 6.79
CA GLU A 126 -6.19 -11.04 8.21
C GLU A 126 -7.43 -10.91 9.10
N LYS A 127 -8.33 -9.97 8.78
CA LYS A 127 -9.57 -9.73 9.54
C LYS A 127 -10.49 -10.95 9.51
N ASN A 128 -10.64 -11.58 8.35
CA ASN A 128 -11.52 -12.73 8.16
C ASN A 128 -10.78 -14.08 8.16
N ASN A 129 -9.47 -14.07 8.35
CA ASN A 129 -8.59 -15.24 8.33
C ASN A 129 -8.79 -16.14 7.09
N ARG A 130 -8.74 -15.55 5.88
CA ARG A 130 -8.94 -16.29 4.63
C ARG A 130 -8.15 -15.72 3.46
N TRP A 131 -8.01 -16.53 2.41
CA TRP A 131 -7.42 -16.10 1.14
C TRP A 131 -8.51 -15.71 0.14
N ASP A 132 -8.54 -14.45 -0.26
CA ASP A 132 -9.46 -13.94 -1.28
C ASP A 132 -8.79 -13.89 -2.65
N LEU A 133 -9.44 -14.42 -3.68
CA LEU A 133 -9.02 -14.23 -5.07
C LEU A 133 -9.37 -12.81 -5.51
N LEU A 134 -8.37 -11.96 -5.72
CA LEU A 134 -8.59 -10.56 -6.14
C LEU A 134 -8.36 -10.34 -7.63
N TYR A 135 -7.43 -11.10 -8.22
CA TYR A 135 -7.12 -11.00 -9.64
C TYR A 135 -7.06 -12.38 -10.28
N THR A 136 -7.63 -12.50 -11.47
CA THR A 136 -7.44 -13.65 -12.35
C THR A 136 -6.48 -13.29 -13.46
N TRP A 137 -5.72 -14.26 -13.95
CA TRP A 137 -4.92 -14.07 -15.16
C TRP A 137 -5.80 -13.65 -16.34
N LYS A 138 -5.34 -12.69 -17.15
CA LYS A 138 -5.95 -12.41 -18.46
C LYS A 138 -5.85 -13.65 -19.36
N LYS A 139 -6.87 -13.83 -20.19
CA LYS A 139 -6.91 -14.86 -21.24
C LYS A 139 -6.25 -14.34 -22.51
#